data_AF-A0A9E5YHZ1-F1
#
_entry.id   AF-A0A9E5YHZ1-F1
#
_cell.length_a   1.000
_cell.length_b   1.000
_cell.length_c   1.000
_cell.angle_alpha   90.00
_cell.angle_beta   90.00
_cell.angle_gamma   90.00
#
_symmetry.space_group_name_H-M   'P 1'
#
loop_
_entity.id
_entity.type
_entity.pdbx_description
1 polymer ?
#
loop_
_entity_poly.entity_id
_entity_poly.type
_entity_poly.pdbx_seq_one_letter_code
_entity_poly.pdbx_strand_id
1 'polypeptide(L)'
;MEKERSLLIRAGISTVVVFLLIYTVGVLKVEALSNPSGQFASYLARPDVITIDTLAAFGKLERPPVLFLHDQHTDALKEQNKDCTTCHLSENERLSPKLKRLEDTDSKAVMDIYHNNCITCHADMLAAGAKAGPIVCAGCHREKPLIMSSRAPMGLDKSLHYRHSAAHENKCERCHHQYDRENKQLIYAKDKEGTCRYCHKQKTEVLESEKRISMRLASHLACVDCHRKNLAKEMAAGPVRCSGCHDLEQQSKIEKVDQVPRMKRNQPDVVLIKTNDKEGLNTRMYRVSFNHQSHEVYNDTCRACHHADLKSCADCHTLAGSKEGKFVRLEQAMHQLGTTQSCQGCHENKQRQQN
;
A
#
# COMPACT_ATOMS: atom_id res chain seq x y z
N MET A 1 90.57 -28.53 3.10
CA MET A 1 89.33 -28.97 3.80
C MET A 1 89.00 -27.94 4.87
N GLU A 2 88.30 -26.86 4.52
CA GLU A 2 87.68 -25.92 5.49
C GLU A 2 86.79 -24.89 4.76
N LYS A 3 87.02 -24.66 3.46
CA LYS A 3 86.26 -23.68 2.67
C LYS A 3 84.96 -24.21 2.01
N GLU A 4 84.82 -25.52 1.79
CA GLU A 4 83.61 -26.12 1.19
C GLU A 4 82.51 -26.45 2.22
N ARG A 5 82.84 -26.48 3.52
CA ARG A 5 81.86 -26.73 4.60
C ARG A 5 81.04 -25.49 4.95
N SER A 6 81.51 -24.28 4.59
CA SER A 6 80.88 -22.99 4.91
C SER A 6 79.77 -22.58 3.94
N LEU A 7 79.87 -22.98 2.67
CA LEU A 7 78.88 -22.64 1.64
C LEU A 7 77.60 -23.50 1.70
N LEU A 8 77.72 -24.78 2.07
CA LEU A 8 76.55 -25.66 2.28
C LEU A 8 75.75 -25.32 3.53
N ILE A 9 76.39 -24.76 4.58
CA ILE A 9 75.70 -24.31 5.79
C ILE A 9 74.96 -22.98 5.54
N ARG A 10 75.53 -22.07 4.75
CA ARG A 10 74.87 -20.77 4.43
C ARG A 10 73.71 -20.91 3.43
N ALA A 11 73.74 -21.86 2.50
CA ALA A 11 72.63 -22.14 1.59
C ALA A 11 71.45 -22.87 2.27
N GLY A 12 71.73 -23.76 3.24
CA GLY A 12 70.71 -24.43 4.04
C GLY A 12 70.00 -23.52 5.03
N ILE A 13 70.71 -22.54 5.62
CA ILE A 13 70.11 -21.59 6.57
C ILE A 13 69.18 -20.60 5.84
N SER A 14 69.52 -20.13 4.64
CA SER A 14 68.62 -19.24 3.87
C SER A 14 67.35 -19.94 3.36
N THR A 15 67.42 -21.23 3.02
CA THR A 15 66.22 -21.97 2.57
C THR A 15 65.30 -22.34 3.73
N VAL A 16 65.84 -22.63 4.92
CA VAL A 16 65.05 -22.90 6.13
C VAL A 16 64.39 -21.63 6.68
N VAL A 17 65.04 -20.45 6.61
CA VAL A 17 64.44 -19.18 7.05
C VAL A 17 63.33 -18.70 6.10
N VAL A 18 63.45 -18.93 4.78
CA VAL A 18 62.38 -18.61 3.82
C VAL A 18 61.18 -19.55 3.95
N PHE A 19 61.38 -20.84 4.19
CA PHE A 19 60.26 -21.75 4.48
C PHE A 19 59.60 -21.48 5.85
N LEU A 20 60.36 -21.10 6.88
CA LEU A 20 59.77 -20.68 8.18
C LEU A 20 58.98 -19.36 8.07
N LEU A 21 59.39 -18.43 7.20
CA LEU A 21 58.62 -17.21 6.93
C LEU A 21 57.35 -17.49 6.10
N ILE A 22 57.38 -18.42 5.14
CA ILE A 22 56.19 -18.83 4.39
C ILE A 22 55.22 -19.65 5.27
N TYR A 23 55.73 -20.47 6.20
CA TYR A 23 54.88 -21.24 7.12
C TYR A 23 54.31 -20.40 8.28
N THR A 24 55.00 -19.35 8.72
CA THR A 24 54.46 -18.41 9.73
C THR A 24 53.46 -17.41 9.14
N VAL A 25 53.54 -17.12 7.84
CA VAL A 25 52.47 -16.39 7.12
C VAL A 25 51.28 -17.31 6.78
N GLY A 26 51.48 -18.63 6.73
CA GLY A 26 50.42 -19.63 6.46
C GLY A 26 49.61 -20.11 7.67
N VAL A 27 50.02 -19.79 8.90
CA VAL A 27 49.31 -20.19 10.15
C VAL A 27 48.95 -19.00 11.03
N LEU A 28 49.10 -17.77 10.52
CA LEU A 28 48.21 -16.69 10.95
C LEU A 28 46.83 -17.02 10.40
N LYS A 29 46.04 -17.69 11.24
CA LYS A 29 44.58 -17.72 11.15
C LYS A 29 44.13 -16.33 10.69
N VAL A 30 43.71 -16.25 9.43
CA VAL A 30 42.96 -15.12 8.88
C VAL A 30 41.56 -15.20 9.52
N GLU A 31 41.51 -15.00 10.83
CA GLU A 31 40.30 -14.78 11.62
C GLU A 31 40.15 -13.28 11.97
N ALA A 32 40.83 -12.40 11.21
CA ALA A 32 40.85 -10.96 11.46
C ALA A 32 40.40 -10.08 10.27
N LEU A 33 39.75 -10.64 9.24
CA LEU A 33 39.07 -9.85 8.18
C LEU A 33 37.65 -10.32 7.83
N SER A 34 37.10 -11.29 8.56
CA SER A 34 35.68 -11.60 8.56
C SER A 34 35.15 -11.47 9.98
N ASN A 35 35.29 -10.28 10.54
CA ASN A 35 34.34 -9.85 11.55
C ASN A 35 33.12 -9.36 10.76
N PRO A 36 32.00 -10.09 10.64
CA PRO A 36 30.72 -9.48 10.32
C PRO A 36 30.25 -8.68 11.56
N SER A 37 31.13 -7.88 12.15
CA SER A 37 30.79 -6.80 13.08
C SER A 37 30.41 -5.54 12.30
N GLY A 38 29.94 -5.70 11.07
CA GLY A 38 28.84 -4.91 10.58
C GLY A 38 27.57 -5.67 10.87
N GLN A 39 27.10 -5.67 12.13
CA GLN A 39 25.66 -5.77 12.37
C GLN A 39 25.08 -4.57 11.61
N PHE A 40 24.76 -4.75 10.33
CA PHE A 40 23.88 -3.84 9.63
C PHE A 40 22.65 -3.81 10.51
N ALA A 41 22.43 -2.68 11.16
CA ALA A 41 21.30 -2.51 12.05
C ALA A 41 20.06 -2.96 11.28
N SER A 42 19.53 -4.13 11.66
CA SER A 42 18.51 -4.79 10.87
C SER A 42 17.25 -3.94 10.99
N TYR A 43 16.84 -3.33 9.89
CA TYR A 43 15.63 -2.54 9.88
C TYR A 43 14.44 -3.39 10.33
N LEU A 44 13.69 -2.90 11.30
CA LEU A 44 12.44 -3.51 11.71
C LEU A 44 11.34 -3.08 10.73
N ALA A 45 10.93 -4.01 9.87
CA ALA A 45 9.86 -3.78 8.90
C ALA A 45 8.49 -3.97 9.57
N ARG A 46 7.60 -2.96 9.48
CA ARG A 46 6.26 -3.01 10.09
C ARG A 46 5.16 -2.42 9.21
N PRO A 47 3.93 -2.96 9.24
CA PRO A 47 2.80 -2.47 8.43
C PRO A 47 2.13 -1.22 9.03
N ASP A 48 2.37 -0.95 10.32
CA ASP A 48 1.72 0.09 11.12
C ASP A 48 2.50 1.41 11.21
N VAL A 49 3.57 1.55 10.42
CA VAL A 49 4.35 2.79 10.36
C VAL A 49 3.53 3.89 9.69
N ILE A 50 3.34 4.99 10.41
CA ILE A 50 2.79 6.25 9.91
C ILE A 50 3.90 7.30 9.95
N THR A 51 4.30 7.78 8.78
CA THR A 51 5.13 8.99 8.68
C THR A 51 4.26 10.21 8.95
N ILE A 52 4.54 10.91 10.03
CA ILE A 52 3.89 12.17 10.40
C ILE A 52 4.72 13.31 9.78
N ASP A 53 4.25 13.78 8.64
CA ASP A 53 4.83 14.87 7.84
C ASP A 53 3.79 15.96 7.53
N THR A 54 2.69 16.01 8.29
CA THR A 54 1.54 16.88 7.99
C THR A 54 1.92 18.35 7.84
N LEU A 55 2.90 18.82 8.61
CA LEU A 55 3.37 20.21 8.56
C LEU A 55 4.05 20.58 7.24
N ALA A 56 4.42 19.60 6.40
CA ALA A 56 4.98 19.85 5.07
C ALA A 56 3.97 20.58 4.14
N ALA A 57 2.67 20.54 4.46
CA ALA A 57 1.66 21.31 3.76
C ALA A 57 1.76 22.83 4.03
N PHE A 58 2.39 23.24 5.14
CA PHE A 58 2.56 24.65 5.51
C PHE A 58 3.94 25.21 5.15
N GLY A 59 4.88 24.37 4.71
CA GLY A 59 6.24 24.80 4.35
C GLY A 59 7.28 23.70 4.52
N LYS A 60 8.55 24.07 4.40
CA LYS A 60 9.67 23.15 4.61
C LYS A 60 9.73 22.72 6.08
N LEU A 61 9.88 21.42 6.32
CA LEU A 61 10.05 20.89 7.68
C LEU A 61 11.42 21.28 8.26
N GLU A 62 11.42 21.72 9.52
CA GLU A 62 12.64 22.06 10.27
C GLU A 62 13.35 20.83 10.87
N ARG A 63 12.61 19.72 11.04
CA ARG A 63 13.09 18.47 11.60
C ARG A 63 12.64 17.28 10.75
N PRO A 64 13.32 16.12 10.84
CA PRO A 64 12.86 14.90 10.19
C PRO A 64 11.40 14.56 10.57
N PRO A 65 10.59 14.02 9.63
CA PRO A 65 9.27 13.50 9.94
C PRO A 65 9.29 12.47 11.08
N VAL A 66 8.24 12.43 11.89
CA VAL A 66 8.14 11.46 13.00
C VAL A 66 7.59 10.14 12.45
N LEU A 67 8.27 9.03 12.73
CA LEU A 67 7.72 7.70 12.45
C LEU A 67 6.92 7.22 13.66
N PHE A 68 5.62 7.04 13.46
CA PHE A 68 4.66 6.63 14.49
C PHE A 68 4.20 5.20 14.24
N LEU A 69 4.29 4.34 15.26
CA LEU A 69 3.92 2.92 15.19
C LEU A 69 2.49 2.73 15.72
N HIS A 70 1.50 2.77 14.84
CA HIS A 70 0.09 2.89 15.26
C HIS A 70 -0.44 1.65 15.99
N ASP A 71 -0.07 0.44 15.57
CA ASP A 71 -0.50 -0.78 16.25
C ASP A 71 0.18 -0.87 17.63
N GLN A 72 1.45 -0.50 17.75
CA GLN A 72 2.11 -0.46 19.06
C GLN A 72 1.42 0.48 20.06
N HIS A 73 0.98 1.66 19.62
CA HIS A 73 0.24 2.58 20.49
C HIS A 73 -1.12 2.01 20.87
N THR A 74 -1.83 1.41 19.92
CA THR A 74 -3.16 0.84 20.20
C THR A 74 -3.10 -0.44 21.04
N ASP A 75 -2.00 -1.20 21.02
CA ASP A 75 -1.74 -2.28 22.00
C ASP A 75 -1.55 -1.72 23.42
N ALA A 76 -0.66 -0.73 23.58
CA ALA A 76 -0.40 -0.11 24.88
C ALA A 76 -1.63 0.57 25.48
N LEU A 77 -2.50 1.16 24.65
CA LEU A 77 -3.77 1.74 25.11
C LEU A 77 -4.78 0.67 25.52
N LYS A 78 -4.84 -0.46 24.80
CA LYS A 78 -5.74 -1.57 25.14
C LYS A 78 -5.43 -2.14 26.52
N GLU A 79 -4.14 -2.27 26.88
CA GLU A 79 -3.72 -2.70 28.22
C GLU A 79 -4.19 -1.76 29.34
N GLN A 80 -4.48 -0.50 29.00
CA GLN A 80 -5.01 0.52 29.92
C GLN A 80 -6.54 0.67 29.82
N ASN A 81 -7.24 -0.23 29.14
CA ASN A 81 -8.68 -0.13 28.85
C ASN A 81 -9.06 1.18 28.14
N LYS A 82 -8.15 1.73 27.32
CA LYS A 82 -8.36 2.93 26.51
C LYS A 82 -8.62 2.55 25.05
N ASP A 83 -9.34 3.41 24.33
CA ASP A 83 -9.77 3.17 22.96
C ASP A 83 -9.30 4.25 21.97
N CYS A 84 -9.85 4.22 20.75
CA CYS A 84 -9.54 5.16 19.69
C CYS A 84 -9.79 6.63 20.07
N THR A 85 -10.77 6.92 20.94
CA THR A 85 -11.15 8.29 21.33
C THR A 85 -10.07 8.98 22.17
N THR A 86 -9.16 8.18 22.73
CA THR A 86 -7.93 8.66 23.36
C THR A 86 -7.11 9.55 22.43
N CYS A 87 -7.13 9.31 21.12
CA CYS A 87 -6.33 10.05 20.13
C CYS A 87 -7.17 10.70 19.03
N HIS A 88 -8.39 10.21 18.77
CA HIS A 88 -9.23 10.65 17.65
C HIS A 88 -10.50 11.33 18.14
N LEU A 89 -10.78 12.53 17.61
CA LEU A 89 -12.05 13.21 17.88
C LEU A 89 -13.17 12.58 17.05
N SER A 90 -14.39 12.66 17.57
CA SER A 90 -15.61 12.23 16.87
C SER A 90 -16.33 13.44 16.29
N GLU A 91 -16.82 13.31 15.06
CA GLU A 91 -17.74 14.25 14.41
C GLU A 91 -18.79 13.43 13.66
N ASN A 92 -20.08 13.72 13.91
CA ASN A 92 -21.20 12.98 13.29
C ASN A 92 -21.06 11.45 13.41
N GLU A 93 -20.72 10.97 14.61
CA GLU A 93 -20.50 9.55 14.93
C GLU A 93 -19.37 8.87 14.12
N ARG A 94 -18.48 9.66 13.51
CA ARG A 94 -17.29 9.18 12.81
C ARG A 94 -16.04 9.72 13.47
N LEU A 95 -15.06 8.85 13.66
CA LEU A 95 -13.76 9.29 14.16
C LEU A 95 -12.96 9.96 13.05
N SER A 96 -12.47 11.17 13.34
CA SER A 96 -11.45 11.83 12.54
C SER A 96 -10.15 11.03 12.61
N PRO A 97 -9.54 10.65 11.47
CA PRO A 97 -8.25 9.96 11.46
C PRO A 97 -7.08 10.88 11.83
N LYS A 98 -7.33 12.17 12.06
CA LYS A 98 -6.31 13.13 12.53
C LYS A 98 -6.16 13.00 14.05
N LEU A 99 -4.94 13.21 14.53
CA LEU A 99 -4.66 13.25 15.97
C LEU A 99 -5.31 14.49 16.58
N LYS A 100 -6.27 14.27 17.51
CA LYS A 100 -6.92 15.26 18.37
C LYS A 100 -7.42 16.53 17.66
N ARG A 101 -7.88 16.40 16.41
CA ARG A 101 -8.47 17.49 15.62
C ARG A 101 -9.38 17.00 14.50
N LEU A 102 -10.19 17.90 13.96
CA LEU A 102 -11.08 17.64 12.82
C LEU A 102 -10.48 18.15 11.49
N GLU A 103 -9.74 19.26 11.55
CA GLU A 103 -9.08 19.86 10.39
C GLU A 103 -7.65 20.31 10.72
N ASP A 104 -6.87 20.61 9.69
CA ASP A 104 -5.56 21.25 9.85
C ASP A 104 -5.77 22.75 9.71
N THR A 105 -5.51 23.53 10.75
CA THR A 105 -5.70 24.99 10.77
C THR A 105 -4.43 25.70 10.30
N ASP A 106 -3.56 26.11 11.22
CA ASP A 106 -2.25 26.69 10.94
C ASP A 106 -1.12 25.80 11.45
N SER A 107 0.09 26.05 10.95
CA SER A 107 1.28 25.26 11.26
C SER A 107 1.55 25.15 12.76
N LYS A 108 1.43 26.27 13.50
CA LYS A 108 1.72 26.30 14.93
C LYS A 108 0.69 25.51 15.72
N ALA A 109 -0.60 25.72 15.44
CA ALA A 109 -1.66 24.98 16.10
C ALA A 109 -1.54 23.46 15.88
N VAL A 110 -1.29 23.02 14.64
CA VAL A 110 -1.11 21.60 14.33
C VAL A 110 0.13 21.02 15.01
N MET A 111 1.24 21.76 15.04
CA MET A 111 2.45 21.37 15.76
C MET A 111 2.20 21.23 17.27
N ASP A 112 1.56 22.22 17.87
CA ASP A 112 1.26 22.26 19.31
C ASP A 112 0.33 21.09 19.69
N ILE A 113 -0.63 20.71 18.83
CA ILE A 113 -1.44 19.50 19.02
C ILE A 113 -0.57 18.24 19.10
N TYR A 114 0.40 18.08 18.20
CA TYR A 114 1.31 16.93 18.26
C TYR A 114 2.16 16.94 19.53
N HIS A 115 2.83 18.05 19.82
CA HIS A 115 3.72 18.13 20.98
C HIS A 115 2.96 17.95 22.30
N ASN A 116 1.87 18.68 22.50
CA ASN A 116 1.13 18.63 23.76
C ASN A 116 0.54 17.22 23.97
N ASN A 117 -0.17 16.65 22.98
CA ASN A 117 -0.84 15.37 23.19
C ASN A 117 0.14 14.18 23.27
N CYS A 118 1.21 14.18 22.48
CA CYS A 118 2.20 13.10 22.52
C CYS A 118 3.06 13.16 23.79
N ILE A 119 3.61 14.34 24.10
CA ILE A 119 4.57 14.47 25.21
C ILE A 119 3.87 14.34 26.55
N THR A 120 2.68 14.93 26.74
CA THR A 120 1.92 14.81 27.99
C THR A 120 1.58 13.35 28.28
N CYS A 121 1.02 12.61 27.30
CA CYS A 121 0.71 11.19 27.49
C CYS A 121 1.96 10.38 27.86
N HIS A 122 3.08 10.61 27.19
CA HIS A 122 4.33 9.93 27.52
C HIS A 122 4.85 10.30 28.92
N ALA A 123 4.80 11.59 29.29
CA ALA A 123 5.24 12.05 30.60
C ALA A 123 4.40 11.47 31.74
N ASP A 124 3.07 11.45 31.59
CA ASP A 124 2.14 10.87 32.56
C ASP A 124 2.40 9.37 32.74
N MET A 125 2.63 8.65 31.63
CA MET A 125 2.98 7.22 31.69
C MET A 125 4.31 6.97 32.39
N LEU A 126 5.34 7.80 32.14
CA LEU A 126 6.62 7.70 32.85
C LEU A 126 6.48 7.99 34.34
N ALA A 127 5.71 9.02 34.70
CA ALA A 127 5.43 9.37 36.10
C ALA A 127 4.69 8.25 36.83
N ALA A 128 3.83 7.50 36.13
CA ALA A 128 3.15 6.32 36.64
C ALA A 128 4.02 5.03 36.63
N GLY A 129 5.30 5.12 36.24
CA GLY A 129 6.21 3.97 36.16
C GLY A 129 5.93 3.01 35.00
N ALA A 130 5.09 3.41 34.04
CA ALA A 130 4.77 2.61 32.86
C ALA A 130 5.77 2.82 31.72
N LYS A 131 5.86 1.84 30.81
CA LYS A 131 6.67 1.96 29.58
C LYS A 131 6.03 3.00 28.65
N ALA A 132 6.74 4.07 28.35
CA ALA A 132 6.27 5.16 27.51
C ALA A 132 7.17 5.42 26.30
N GLY A 133 6.68 6.25 25.39
CA GLY A 133 7.49 6.81 24.31
C GLY A 133 8.39 7.96 24.76
N PRO A 134 9.16 8.54 23.83
CA PRO A 134 10.09 9.62 24.12
C PRO A 134 9.40 10.96 24.43
N ILE A 135 10.04 11.76 25.29
CA ILE A 135 9.64 13.14 25.64
C ILE A 135 10.67 14.19 25.16
N VAL A 136 11.66 13.77 24.37
CA VAL A 136 12.74 14.62 23.85
C VAL A 136 12.76 14.63 22.33
N CYS A 137 13.24 15.73 21.73
CA CYS A 137 13.17 16.00 20.28
C CYS A 137 13.70 14.83 19.43
N ALA A 138 14.94 14.40 19.67
CA ALA A 138 15.60 13.34 18.91
C ALA A 138 15.00 11.94 19.16
N GLY A 139 14.19 11.78 20.22
CA GLY A 139 13.46 10.56 20.47
C GLY A 139 12.35 10.32 19.45
N CYS A 140 11.67 11.39 19.02
CA CYS A 140 10.62 11.38 17.98
C CYS A 140 11.18 11.68 16.59
N HIS A 141 11.89 12.80 16.45
CA HIS A 141 12.46 13.30 15.18
C HIS A 141 13.82 12.66 14.91
N ARG A 142 13.82 11.36 14.59
CA ARG A 142 15.04 10.59 14.34
C ARG A 142 15.53 10.79 12.90
N GLU A 143 16.81 11.11 12.73
CA GLU A 143 17.43 11.23 11.39
C GLU A 143 17.57 9.88 10.68
N LYS A 144 17.92 8.83 11.43
CA LYS A 144 18.16 7.48 10.90
C LYS A 144 17.37 6.45 11.69
N PRO A 145 16.03 6.41 11.54
CA PRO A 145 15.23 5.40 12.21
C PRO A 145 15.53 4.01 11.64
N LEU A 146 15.73 3.02 12.51
CA LEU A 146 15.91 1.60 12.16
C LEU A 146 14.57 0.89 11.94
N ILE A 147 13.58 1.62 11.43
CA ILE A 147 12.22 1.15 11.19
C ILE A 147 11.86 1.49 9.75
N MET A 148 11.29 0.53 9.03
CA MET A 148 10.77 0.75 7.68
C MET A 148 9.33 0.25 7.56
N SER A 149 8.58 0.82 6.63
CA SER A 149 7.21 0.36 6.37
C SER A 149 7.23 -0.90 5.50
N SER A 150 6.58 -1.97 5.96
CA SER A 150 6.24 -3.15 5.16
C SER A 150 4.79 -3.12 4.66
N ARG A 151 4.13 -1.95 4.70
CA ARG A 151 2.71 -1.81 4.35
C ARG A 151 2.44 -2.32 2.93
N ALA A 152 1.64 -3.38 2.84
CA ALA A 152 1.08 -3.85 1.60
C ALA A 152 -0.21 -3.09 1.24
N PRO A 153 -0.51 -2.86 -0.06
CA PRO A 153 -1.81 -2.39 -0.49
C PRO A 153 -2.93 -3.36 -0.06
N MET A 154 -4.10 -2.82 0.26
CA MET A 154 -5.31 -3.61 0.52
C MET A 154 -6.35 -3.34 -0.57
N GLY A 155 -7.12 -4.37 -0.92
CA GLY A 155 -8.20 -4.31 -1.89
C GLY A 155 -9.20 -5.43 -1.64
N LEU A 156 -10.37 -5.31 -2.26
CA LEU A 156 -11.36 -6.38 -2.29
C LEU A 156 -11.18 -7.12 -3.62
N ASP A 157 -10.64 -8.34 -3.57
CA ASP A 157 -10.80 -9.29 -4.67
C ASP A 157 -12.26 -9.74 -4.75
N LYS A 158 -12.62 -10.51 -5.77
CA LYS A 158 -13.98 -11.03 -5.92
C LYS A 158 -14.50 -11.78 -4.71
N SER A 159 -13.67 -12.62 -4.11
CA SER A 159 -14.05 -13.42 -2.95
C SER A 159 -14.38 -12.52 -1.76
N LEU A 160 -13.48 -11.61 -1.42
CA LEU A 160 -13.64 -10.70 -0.30
C LEU A 160 -14.77 -9.70 -0.55
N HIS A 161 -14.92 -9.20 -1.77
CA HIS A 161 -16.08 -8.38 -2.16
C HIS A 161 -17.39 -9.15 -1.98
N TYR A 162 -17.44 -10.41 -2.43
CA TYR A 162 -18.62 -11.25 -2.27
C TYR A 162 -18.97 -11.48 -0.81
N ARG A 163 -17.99 -11.73 0.08
CA ARG A 163 -18.21 -11.84 1.53
C ARG A 163 -18.89 -10.59 2.10
N HIS A 164 -18.46 -9.40 1.68
CA HIS A 164 -19.11 -8.14 2.10
C HIS A 164 -20.52 -8.00 1.53
N SER A 165 -20.70 -8.30 0.24
CA SER A 165 -22.00 -8.25 -0.43
C SER A 165 -23.00 -9.19 0.26
N ALA A 166 -22.60 -10.44 0.51
CA ALA A 166 -23.42 -11.45 1.17
C ALA A 166 -23.78 -11.05 2.61
N ALA A 167 -22.81 -10.55 3.39
CA ALA A 167 -23.03 -10.06 4.75
C ALA A 167 -24.00 -8.85 4.83
N HIS A 168 -24.22 -8.17 3.71
CA HIS A 168 -25.14 -7.03 3.58
C HIS A 168 -26.31 -7.30 2.63
N GLU A 169 -26.69 -8.56 2.42
CA GLU A 169 -27.86 -8.94 1.60
C GLU A 169 -27.83 -8.34 0.19
N ASN A 170 -26.63 -8.16 -0.39
CA ASN A 170 -26.38 -7.52 -1.68
C ASN A 170 -26.88 -6.06 -1.79
N LYS A 171 -26.95 -5.33 -0.67
CA LYS A 171 -27.29 -3.90 -0.62
C LYS A 171 -26.10 -3.04 -1.02
N CYS A 172 -25.91 -2.84 -2.32
CA CYS A 172 -24.82 -2.06 -2.91
C CYS A 172 -24.74 -0.61 -2.38
N GLU A 173 -25.89 -0.02 -2.05
CA GLU A 173 -26.05 1.34 -1.52
C GLU A 173 -25.38 1.55 -0.16
N ARG A 174 -25.00 0.47 0.53
CA ARG A 174 -24.23 0.54 1.79
C ARG A 174 -22.81 1.04 1.60
N CYS A 175 -22.25 0.91 0.39
CA CYS A 175 -20.86 1.23 0.12
C CYS A 175 -20.67 2.13 -1.11
N HIS A 176 -21.45 1.90 -2.17
CA HIS A 176 -21.30 2.62 -3.42
C HIS A 176 -22.14 3.89 -3.44
N HIS A 177 -21.51 4.97 -3.89
CA HIS A 177 -22.16 6.25 -4.10
C HIS A 177 -21.66 6.91 -5.38
N GLN A 178 -22.45 7.84 -5.88
CA GLN A 178 -22.12 8.77 -6.94
C GLN A 178 -22.48 10.17 -6.47
N TYR A 179 -21.69 11.17 -6.85
CA TYR A 179 -22.04 12.56 -6.61
C TYR A 179 -23.09 13.04 -7.60
N ASP A 180 -24.24 13.46 -7.08
CA ASP A 180 -25.27 14.17 -7.81
C ASP A 180 -24.93 15.67 -7.81
N ARG A 181 -24.60 16.20 -8.98
CA ARG A 181 -24.21 17.61 -9.16
C ARG A 181 -25.39 18.56 -9.09
N GLU A 182 -26.59 18.10 -9.43
CA GLU A 182 -27.80 18.93 -9.43
C GLU A 182 -28.24 19.17 -8.00
N ASN A 183 -28.31 18.10 -7.20
CA ASN A 183 -28.76 18.16 -5.80
C ASN A 183 -27.59 18.30 -4.79
N LYS A 184 -26.34 18.36 -5.26
CA LYS A 184 -25.12 18.51 -4.46
C LYS A 184 -24.99 17.51 -3.30
N GLN A 185 -25.33 16.24 -3.57
CA GLN A 185 -25.34 15.18 -2.56
C GLN A 185 -24.81 13.86 -3.11
N LEU A 186 -24.42 12.95 -2.21
CA LEU A 186 -24.06 11.58 -2.58
C LEU A 186 -25.32 10.73 -2.66
N ILE A 187 -25.53 10.07 -3.80
CA ILE A 187 -26.65 9.16 -4.05
C ILE A 187 -26.14 7.77 -4.41
N TYR A 188 -26.97 6.74 -4.21
CA TYR A 188 -26.73 5.44 -4.81
C TYR A 188 -27.25 5.44 -6.26
N ALA A 189 -26.38 5.05 -7.20
CA ALA A 189 -26.74 4.89 -8.60
C ALA A 189 -26.59 3.42 -9.00
N LYS A 190 -27.75 2.73 -9.10
CA LYS A 190 -27.82 1.32 -9.45
C LYS A 190 -27.13 1.02 -10.79
N ASP A 191 -26.41 -0.09 -10.86
CA ASP A 191 -25.64 -0.56 -12.02
C ASP A 191 -24.49 0.39 -12.43
N LYS A 192 -24.17 1.39 -11.60
CA LYS A 192 -23.02 2.30 -11.76
C LYS A 192 -21.92 2.08 -10.73
N GLU A 193 -22.02 1.02 -9.92
CA GLU A 193 -21.00 0.63 -8.95
C GLU A 193 -19.65 0.42 -9.63
N GLY A 194 -18.58 0.62 -8.88
CA GLY A 194 -17.22 0.49 -9.39
C GLY A 194 -16.23 0.62 -8.24
N THR A 195 -14.95 0.38 -8.54
CA THR A 195 -13.93 0.57 -7.51
C THR A 195 -13.85 2.03 -7.09
N CYS A 196 -13.66 2.27 -5.80
CA CYS A 196 -13.44 3.60 -5.23
C CYS A 196 -12.31 4.36 -5.96
N ARG A 197 -11.34 3.64 -6.53
CA ARG A 197 -10.15 4.17 -7.21
C ARG A 197 -10.48 4.91 -8.51
N TYR A 198 -11.68 4.74 -9.06
CA TYR A 198 -12.12 5.51 -10.23
C TYR A 198 -12.32 6.99 -9.90
N CYS A 199 -12.75 7.31 -8.68
CA CYS A 199 -13.00 8.69 -8.24
C CYS A 199 -12.01 9.15 -7.15
N HIS A 200 -11.76 8.31 -6.15
CA HIS A 200 -10.84 8.63 -5.06
C HIS A 200 -9.39 8.35 -5.49
N LYS A 201 -8.62 9.41 -5.72
CA LYS A 201 -7.23 9.35 -6.19
C LYS A 201 -6.23 9.42 -5.03
N GLN A 202 -4.95 9.53 -5.34
CA GLN A 202 -3.90 9.58 -4.32
C GLN A 202 -4.03 10.82 -3.42
N LYS A 203 -4.44 11.96 -3.99
CA LYS A 203 -4.65 13.22 -3.29
C LYS A 203 -6.14 13.56 -3.25
N THR A 204 -6.52 14.39 -2.29
CA THR A 204 -7.85 14.99 -2.25
C THR A 204 -7.95 16.01 -3.38
N GLU A 205 -9.03 15.94 -4.16
CA GLU A 205 -9.34 16.88 -5.23
C GLU A 205 -10.54 17.72 -4.78
N VAL A 206 -10.39 19.05 -4.84
CA VAL A 206 -11.47 20.01 -4.57
C VAL A 206 -11.84 20.64 -5.90
N LEU A 207 -12.97 20.21 -6.46
CA LEU A 207 -13.63 20.85 -7.60
C LEU A 207 -14.68 21.82 -7.04
N GLU A 208 -15.08 22.84 -7.82
CA GLU A 208 -15.94 23.95 -7.36
C GLU A 208 -17.09 23.53 -6.43
N SER A 209 -17.82 22.49 -6.81
CA SER A 209 -18.96 21.97 -6.04
C SER A 209 -18.73 20.56 -5.48
N GLU A 210 -17.55 19.95 -5.65
CA GLU A 210 -17.33 18.53 -5.35
C GLU A 210 -15.97 18.32 -4.67
N LYS A 211 -15.98 17.91 -3.39
CA LYS A 211 -14.78 17.52 -2.64
C LYS A 211 -14.60 16.01 -2.66
N ARG A 212 -13.68 15.53 -3.50
CA ARG A 212 -13.29 14.11 -3.55
C ARG A 212 -12.09 13.86 -2.67
N ILE A 213 -12.32 13.25 -1.51
CA ILE A 213 -11.23 12.85 -0.60
C ILE A 213 -10.32 11.78 -1.22
N SER A 214 -9.06 11.73 -0.79
CA SER A 214 -8.11 10.71 -1.26
C SER A 214 -8.59 9.29 -0.97
N MET A 215 -8.11 8.32 -1.75
CA MET A 215 -8.37 6.90 -1.57
C MET A 215 -7.97 6.41 -0.18
N ARG A 216 -6.85 6.91 0.35
CA ARG A 216 -6.39 6.58 1.71
C ARG A 216 -7.43 7.04 2.74
N LEU A 217 -7.93 8.27 2.62
CA LEU A 217 -8.91 8.82 3.56
C LEU A 217 -10.27 8.13 3.41
N ALA A 218 -10.75 7.95 2.18
CA ALA A 218 -12.01 7.26 1.90
C ALA A 218 -12.03 5.82 2.46
N SER A 219 -10.94 5.07 2.28
CA SER A 219 -10.84 3.69 2.80
C SER A 219 -10.90 3.65 4.31
N HIS A 220 -10.10 4.48 5.00
CA HIS A 220 -10.07 4.45 6.46
C HIS A 220 -11.40 4.92 7.06
N LEU A 221 -12.03 5.95 6.48
CA LEU A 221 -13.33 6.43 6.96
C LEU A 221 -14.46 5.44 6.72
N ALA A 222 -14.46 4.71 5.60
CA ALA A 222 -15.54 3.77 5.29
C ALA A 222 -15.32 2.41 5.95
N CYS A 223 -14.15 1.80 5.72
CA CYS A 223 -13.90 0.42 6.12
C CYS A 223 -13.71 0.30 7.65
N VAL A 224 -12.83 1.12 8.23
CA VAL A 224 -12.49 1.02 9.66
C VAL A 224 -13.66 1.48 10.52
N ASP A 225 -14.41 2.49 10.10
CA ASP A 225 -15.61 2.93 10.82
C ASP A 225 -16.69 1.84 10.86
N CYS A 226 -16.99 1.22 9.70
CA CYS A 226 -17.95 0.12 9.63
C CYS A 226 -17.51 -1.07 10.47
N HIS A 227 -16.25 -1.51 10.34
CA HIS A 227 -15.71 -2.63 11.12
C HIS A 227 -15.77 -2.34 12.63
N ARG A 228 -15.35 -1.15 13.07
CA ARG A 228 -15.40 -0.75 14.48
C ARG A 228 -16.84 -0.76 15.01
N LYS A 229 -17.79 -0.23 14.25
CA LYS A 229 -19.22 -0.20 14.62
C LYS A 229 -19.82 -1.60 14.71
N ASN A 230 -19.42 -2.52 13.83
CA ASN A 230 -19.85 -3.91 13.91
C ASN A 230 -19.23 -4.64 15.10
N LEU A 231 -17.92 -4.45 15.36
CA LEU A 231 -17.25 -5.02 16.53
C LEU A 231 -17.86 -4.53 17.85
N ALA A 232 -18.22 -3.24 17.93
CA ALA A 232 -18.91 -2.69 19.10
C ALA A 232 -20.32 -3.27 19.31
N LYS A 233 -20.91 -3.89 18.28
CA LYS A 233 -22.18 -4.62 18.32
C LYS A 233 -21.98 -6.14 18.41
N GLU A 234 -20.75 -6.60 18.67
CA GLU A 234 -20.40 -8.02 18.74
C GLU A 234 -20.72 -8.80 17.45
N MET A 235 -20.77 -8.10 16.32
CA MET A 235 -20.98 -8.69 15.00
C MET A 235 -19.65 -9.07 14.36
N ALA A 236 -19.68 -10.08 13.48
CA ALA A 236 -18.55 -10.40 12.62
C ALA A 236 -18.16 -9.16 11.78
N ALA A 237 -16.87 -8.84 11.78
CA ALA A 237 -16.33 -7.66 11.14
C ALA A 237 -14.91 -7.92 10.63
N GLY A 238 -14.48 -7.12 9.67
CA GLY A 238 -13.09 -7.14 9.25
C GLY A 238 -12.15 -6.43 10.25
N PRO A 239 -10.85 -6.40 9.93
CA PRO A 239 -9.82 -5.82 10.79
C PRO A 239 -9.97 -4.31 10.97
N VAL A 240 -9.58 -3.83 12.16
CA VAL A 240 -9.47 -2.39 12.51
C VAL A 240 -8.02 -1.95 12.78
N ARG A 241 -7.10 -2.90 12.85
CA ARG A 241 -5.66 -2.68 13.07
C ARG A 241 -4.93 -2.49 11.75
N CYS A 242 -3.79 -1.80 11.78
CA CYS A 242 -3.01 -1.54 10.57
C CYS A 242 -2.54 -2.86 9.95
N SER A 243 -1.87 -3.69 10.75
CA SER A 243 -1.40 -5.03 10.37
C SER A 243 -2.52 -5.92 9.83
N GLY A 244 -3.70 -5.90 10.45
CA GLY A 244 -4.84 -6.71 9.99
C GLY A 244 -5.25 -6.46 8.53
N CYS A 245 -5.05 -5.24 8.01
CA CYS A 245 -5.31 -4.90 6.60
C CYS A 245 -4.05 -4.89 5.73
N HIS A 246 -2.90 -4.51 6.28
CA HIS A 246 -1.73 -4.08 5.52
C HIS A 246 -0.51 -4.97 5.68
N ASP A 247 -0.62 -6.05 6.45
CA ASP A 247 0.41 -7.07 6.56
C ASP A 247 0.13 -8.23 5.59
N LEU A 248 1.14 -8.67 4.85
CA LEU A 248 0.97 -9.75 3.86
C LEU A 248 0.60 -11.09 4.52
N GLU A 249 1.13 -11.38 5.71
CA GLU A 249 0.84 -12.61 6.44
C GLU A 249 -0.59 -12.58 6.99
N GLN A 250 -1.10 -11.42 7.38
CA GLN A 250 -2.51 -11.28 7.77
C GLN A 250 -3.43 -11.34 6.56
N GLN A 251 -3.04 -10.75 5.43
CA GLN A 251 -3.81 -10.83 4.18
C GLN A 251 -3.95 -12.27 3.69
N SER A 252 -2.91 -13.11 3.82
CA SER A 252 -2.98 -14.52 3.40
C SER A 252 -3.91 -15.37 4.27
N LYS A 253 -4.22 -14.92 5.49
CA LYS A 253 -5.18 -15.56 6.41
C LYS A 253 -6.63 -15.18 6.15
N ILE A 254 -6.89 -14.24 5.24
CA ILE A 254 -8.26 -13.84 4.90
C ILE A 254 -8.95 -15.01 4.19
N GLU A 255 -10.00 -15.54 4.82
CA GLU A 255 -10.84 -16.58 4.25
C GLU A 255 -11.32 -16.23 2.84
N LYS A 256 -11.14 -17.19 1.93
CA LYS A 256 -11.58 -17.12 0.54
C LYS A 256 -12.79 -18.02 0.29
N VAL A 257 -13.69 -17.53 -0.55
CA VAL A 257 -14.84 -18.28 -1.05
C VAL A 257 -14.41 -18.95 -2.35
N ASP A 258 -14.49 -20.28 -2.41
CA ASP A 258 -14.04 -21.05 -3.58
C ASP A 258 -14.92 -20.78 -4.81
N GLN A 259 -16.24 -20.85 -4.64
CA GLN A 259 -17.21 -20.60 -5.70
C GLN A 259 -17.87 -19.24 -5.51
N VAL A 260 -17.24 -18.20 -6.07
CA VAL A 260 -17.78 -16.84 -6.02
C VAL A 260 -18.84 -16.66 -7.10
N PRO A 261 -20.11 -16.35 -6.76
CA PRO A 261 -21.13 -16.01 -7.74
C PRO A 261 -20.70 -14.82 -8.60
N ARG A 262 -21.13 -14.81 -9.86
CA ARG A 262 -20.83 -13.70 -10.77
C ARG A 262 -21.40 -12.39 -10.20
N MET A 263 -20.54 -11.38 -10.08
CA MET A 263 -20.92 -10.04 -9.65
C MET A 263 -21.75 -9.36 -10.74
N LYS A 264 -23.08 -9.36 -10.60
CA LYS A 264 -23.98 -8.76 -11.59
C LYS A 264 -24.01 -7.23 -11.46
N ARG A 265 -23.74 -6.56 -12.57
CA ARG A 265 -23.77 -5.10 -12.73
C ARG A 265 -24.13 -4.72 -14.18
N ASN A 266 -25.08 -5.47 -14.73
CA ASN A 266 -25.56 -5.35 -16.12
C ASN A 266 -24.45 -5.39 -17.19
N GLN A 267 -23.39 -6.15 -16.95
CA GLN A 267 -22.31 -6.35 -17.91
C GLN A 267 -22.69 -7.40 -18.98
N PRO A 268 -22.22 -7.24 -20.23
CA PRO A 268 -22.52 -8.22 -21.30
C PRO A 268 -21.77 -9.53 -21.08
N ASP A 269 -22.30 -10.62 -21.64
CA ASP A 269 -21.63 -11.92 -21.63
C ASP A 269 -20.61 -12.02 -22.76
N VAL A 270 -21.00 -11.54 -23.93
CA VAL A 270 -20.15 -11.44 -25.12
C VAL A 270 -20.30 -10.02 -25.67
N VAL A 271 -19.17 -9.42 -26.05
CA VAL A 271 -19.14 -8.08 -26.64
C VAL A 271 -18.33 -8.11 -27.93
N LEU A 272 -18.82 -7.40 -28.94
CA LEU A 272 -18.03 -7.12 -30.14
C LEU A 272 -17.22 -5.85 -29.88
N ILE A 273 -15.90 -5.95 -29.84
CA ILE A 273 -15.02 -4.81 -29.54
C ILE A 273 -15.25 -3.70 -30.58
N LYS A 274 -15.66 -2.54 -30.07
CA LYS A 274 -15.95 -1.36 -30.88
C LYS A 274 -14.66 -0.61 -31.21
N THR A 275 -14.67 0.10 -32.32
CA THR A 275 -13.60 1.04 -32.70
C THR A 275 -13.95 2.50 -32.39
N ASN A 276 -15.23 2.79 -32.13
CA ASN A 276 -15.79 4.13 -31.95
C ASN A 276 -15.27 5.13 -33.00
N ASP A 277 -15.15 4.69 -34.24
CA ASP A 277 -14.76 5.57 -35.34
C ASP A 277 -15.85 6.62 -35.59
N LYS A 278 -15.47 7.89 -35.46
CA LYS A 278 -16.32 9.05 -35.76
C LYS A 278 -15.87 9.78 -37.03
N GLU A 279 -14.73 9.42 -37.61
CA GLU A 279 -14.04 10.19 -38.65
C GLU A 279 -13.89 9.43 -39.98
N GLY A 280 -14.55 8.27 -40.14
CA GLY A 280 -14.52 7.50 -41.39
C GLY A 280 -13.17 6.82 -41.64
N LEU A 281 -12.40 6.57 -40.57
CA LEU A 281 -11.16 5.82 -40.63
C LEU A 281 -11.46 4.34 -40.92
N ASN A 282 -11.06 3.89 -42.11
CA ASN A 282 -11.19 2.48 -42.50
C ASN A 282 -10.49 1.55 -41.50
N THR A 283 -11.28 0.70 -40.84
CA THR A 283 -10.77 -0.35 -39.98
C THR A 283 -10.05 -1.39 -40.83
N ARG A 284 -8.76 -1.64 -40.56
CA ARG A 284 -7.95 -2.63 -41.29
C ARG A 284 -8.20 -4.07 -40.86
N MET A 285 -8.91 -4.28 -39.76
CA MET A 285 -9.18 -5.58 -39.15
C MET A 285 -10.68 -5.76 -38.91
N TYR A 286 -11.14 -7.00 -38.97
CA TYR A 286 -12.48 -7.35 -38.51
C TYR A 286 -12.63 -7.08 -37.02
N ARG A 287 -13.87 -6.83 -36.60
CA ARG A 287 -14.18 -6.65 -35.18
C ARG A 287 -13.97 -7.97 -34.44
N VAL A 288 -13.46 -7.87 -33.21
CA VAL A 288 -13.14 -9.02 -32.37
C VAL A 288 -14.31 -9.32 -31.43
N SER A 289 -14.86 -10.53 -31.48
CA SER A 289 -15.78 -11.02 -30.47
C SER A 289 -15.03 -11.37 -29.19
N PHE A 290 -15.44 -10.81 -28.07
CA PHE A 290 -14.81 -11.00 -26.77
C PHE A 290 -15.80 -11.65 -25.79
N ASN A 291 -15.42 -12.80 -25.23
CA ASN A 291 -16.19 -13.50 -24.22
C ASN A 291 -15.91 -12.87 -22.84
N HIS A 292 -16.69 -11.85 -22.50
CA HIS A 292 -16.53 -11.08 -21.27
C HIS A 292 -16.82 -11.94 -20.04
N GLN A 293 -17.88 -12.76 -20.06
CA GLN A 293 -18.24 -13.63 -18.94
C GLN A 293 -17.10 -14.57 -18.52
N SER A 294 -16.41 -15.18 -19.49
CA SER A 294 -15.28 -16.07 -19.18
C SER A 294 -14.09 -15.30 -18.62
N HIS A 295 -13.78 -14.13 -19.18
CA HIS A 295 -12.70 -13.28 -18.68
C HIS A 295 -12.97 -12.70 -17.30
N GLU A 296 -14.24 -12.51 -16.94
CA GLU A 296 -14.60 -12.22 -15.56
C GLU A 296 -13.99 -13.32 -14.70
N VAL A 297 -14.32 -14.61 -14.89
CA VAL A 297 -13.85 -15.74 -14.05
C VAL A 297 -12.33 -15.74 -13.82
N TYR A 298 -11.52 -15.53 -14.87
CA TYR A 298 -10.05 -15.60 -14.79
C TYR A 298 -9.35 -14.42 -14.11
N ASN A 299 -10.07 -13.35 -13.73
CA ASN A 299 -9.48 -12.16 -13.13
C ASN A 299 -10.05 -11.90 -11.73
N ASP A 300 -9.22 -11.45 -10.78
CA ASP A 300 -9.65 -11.15 -9.41
C ASP A 300 -10.45 -9.85 -9.29
N THR A 301 -10.32 -8.95 -10.26
CA THR A 301 -11.01 -7.64 -10.25
C THR A 301 -11.34 -7.19 -11.67
N CYS A 302 -12.42 -6.43 -11.82
CA CYS A 302 -12.74 -5.77 -13.10
C CYS A 302 -11.64 -4.77 -13.50
N ARG A 303 -10.94 -4.18 -12.50
CA ARG A 303 -9.87 -3.21 -12.68
C ARG A 303 -8.63 -3.76 -13.38
N ALA A 304 -8.48 -5.09 -13.46
CA ALA A 304 -7.41 -5.72 -14.24
C ALA A 304 -7.40 -5.22 -15.69
N CYS A 305 -8.59 -5.05 -16.28
CA CYS A 305 -8.80 -4.49 -17.62
C CYS A 305 -9.32 -3.04 -17.55
N HIS A 306 -10.39 -2.82 -16.78
CA HIS A 306 -11.03 -1.51 -16.60
C HIS A 306 -10.24 -0.62 -15.63
N HIS A 307 -9.07 -0.17 -16.07
CA HIS A 307 -8.09 0.48 -15.19
C HIS A 307 -8.46 1.92 -14.79
N ALA A 308 -9.38 2.56 -15.51
CA ALA A 308 -9.78 3.96 -15.31
C ALA A 308 -11.26 4.13 -14.96
N ASP A 309 -12.15 3.44 -15.66
CA ASP A 309 -13.59 3.31 -15.40
C ASP A 309 -14.14 2.03 -16.05
N LEU A 310 -15.43 1.72 -15.83
CA LEU A 310 -16.11 0.54 -16.38
C LEU A 310 -16.76 0.82 -17.76
N LYS A 311 -16.24 1.78 -18.53
CA LYS A 311 -16.74 2.07 -19.88
C LYS A 311 -15.98 1.28 -20.95
N SER A 312 -16.41 1.43 -22.20
CA SER A 312 -15.77 0.82 -23.36
C SER A 312 -14.35 1.37 -23.52
N CYS A 313 -13.38 0.50 -23.82
CA CYS A 313 -11.99 0.90 -24.08
C CYS A 313 -11.92 1.97 -25.18
N ALA A 314 -12.75 1.82 -26.22
CA ALA A 314 -12.80 2.72 -27.37
C ALA A 314 -13.38 4.11 -27.06
N ASP A 315 -13.90 4.35 -25.85
CA ASP A 315 -14.34 5.68 -25.44
C ASP A 315 -13.14 6.62 -25.20
N CYS A 316 -11.97 6.06 -24.85
CA CYS A 316 -10.71 6.79 -24.65
C CYS A 316 -9.61 6.35 -25.63
N HIS A 317 -9.59 5.07 -26.01
CA HIS A 317 -8.61 4.49 -26.91
C HIS A 317 -9.19 4.36 -28.32
N THR A 318 -9.32 5.48 -29.03
CA THR A 318 -9.80 5.51 -30.42
C THR A 318 -8.73 5.01 -31.39
N LEU A 319 -9.07 4.86 -32.68
CA LEU A 319 -8.09 4.50 -33.72
C LEU A 319 -6.95 5.52 -33.84
N ALA A 320 -7.26 6.81 -33.75
CA ALA A 320 -6.28 7.89 -33.76
C ALA A 320 -5.62 8.14 -32.38
N GLY A 321 -6.23 7.62 -31.31
CA GLY A 321 -5.92 8.01 -29.93
C GLY A 321 -6.65 9.30 -29.54
N SER A 322 -7.01 9.43 -28.27
CA SER A 322 -7.67 10.63 -27.74
C SER A 322 -6.90 11.23 -26.58
N LYS A 323 -7.15 12.50 -26.25
CA LYS A 323 -6.54 13.15 -25.08
C LYS A 323 -6.88 12.42 -23.77
N GLU A 324 -8.13 11.95 -23.65
CA GLU A 324 -8.63 11.20 -22.50
C GLU A 324 -7.86 9.88 -22.32
N GLY A 325 -7.57 9.18 -23.43
CA GLY A 325 -6.72 7.98 -23.46
C GLY A 325 -5.21 8.27 -23.46
N LYS A 326 -4.78 9.51 -23.22
CA LYS A 326 -3.38 9.97 -23.32
C LYS A 326 -2.71 9.59 -24.65
N PHE A 327 -3.48 9.64 -25.73
CA PHE A 327 -3.10 9.28 -27.09
C PHE A 327 -2.66 7.82 -27.28
N VAL A 328 -2.96 6.93 -26.32
CA VAL A 328 -2.83 5.48 -26.52
C VAL A 328 -3.92 5.03 -27.47
N ARG A 329 -3.53 4.53 -28.65
CA ARG A 329 -4.43 4.07 -29.71
C ARG A 329 -5.09 2.75 -29.34
N LEU A 330 -6.23 2.44 -29.96
CA LEU A 330 -6.95 1.18 -29.74
C LEU A 330 -6.05 -0.06 -29.97
N GLU A 331 -5.23 -0.04 -31.01
CA GLU A 331 -4.26 -1.10 -31.29
C GLU A 331 -3.31 -1.33 -30.12
N GLN A 332 -2.77 -0.26 -29.52
CA GLN A 332 -1.87 -0.37 -28.39
C GLN A 332 -2.60 -0.89 -27.15
N ALA A 333 -3.81 -0.36 -26.88
CA ALA A 333 -4.62 -0.82 -25.75
C ALA A 333 -4.93 -2.33 -25.80
N MET A 334 -5.03 -2.91 -27.00
CA MET A 334 -5.36 -4.33 -27.18
C MET A 334 -4.13 -5.24 -27.36
N HIS A 335 -3.00 -4.73 -27.86
CA HIS A 335 -1.85 -5.55 -28.25
C HIS A 335 -0.53 -5.24 -27.53
N GLN A 336 -0.45 -4.17 -26.73
CA GLN A 336 0.82 -3.80 -26.09
C GLN A 336 1.35 -4.93 -25.20
N LEU A 337 2.58 -5.37 -25.45
CA LEU A 337 3.26 -6.36 -24.61
C LEU A 337 3.77 -5.73 -23.31
N GLY A 338 4.07 -6.56 -22.31
CA GLY A 338 4.58 -6.10 -21.01
C GLY A 338 3.55 -5.36 -20.13
N THR A 339 2.28 -5.34 -20.51
CA THR A 339 1.16 -4.85 -19.68
C THR A 339 0.11 -5.94 -19.51
N THR A 340 -0.58 -5.96 -18.37
CA THR A 340 -1.70 -6.87 -18.11
C THR A 340 -3.05 -6.31 -18.55
N GLN A 341 -3.10 -5.06 -19.04
CA GLN A 341 -4.34 -4.41 -19.48
C GLN A 341 -4.71 -4.74 -20.94
N SER A 342 -3.74 -5.23 -21.73
CA SER A 342 -3.95 -5.61 -23.12
C SER A 342 -4.23 -7.12 -23.25
N CYS A 343 -4.85 -7.53 -24.36
CA CYS A 343 -5.11 -8.94 -24.64
C CYS A 343 -3.80 -9.72 -24.78
N GLN A 344 -2.90 -9.26 -25.64
CA GLN A 344 -1.63 -9.96 -25.89
C GLN A 344 -0.70 -9.95 -24.68
N GLY A 345 -0.59 -8.83 -23.98
CA GLY A 345 0.30 -8.72 -22.83
C GLY A 345 -0.17 -9.56 -21.63
N CYS A 346 -1.49 -9.62 -21.36
CA CYS A 346 -2.03 -10.51 -20.33
C CYS A 346 -1.80 -11.99 -20.69
N HIS A 347 -2.10 -12.39 -21.94
CA HIS A 347 -1.94 -13.77 -22.39
C HIS A 347 -0.47 -14.22 -22.39
N GLU A 348 0.43 -13.37 -22.87
CA GLU A 348 1.87 -13.64 -22.84
C GLU A 348 2.38 -13.85 -21.41
N ASN A 349 1.97 -12.97 -20.48
CA ASN A 349 2.34 -13.13 -19.07
C ASN A 349 1.83 -14.45 -18.49
N LYS A 350 0.62 -14.89 -18.88
CA LYS A 350 0.08 -16.20 -18.45
C LYS A 350 0.85 -17.37 -19.06
N GLN A 351 1.22 -17.31 -20.33
CA GLN A 351 2.03 -18.34 -20.98
C GLN A 351 3.40 -18.47 -20.32
N ARG A 352 4.05 -17.35 -19.97
CA ARG A 352 5.34 -17.35 -19.28
C ARG A 352 5.28 -17.87 -17.84
N GLN A 353 4.12 -17.84 -17.19
CA GLN A 353 3.92 -18.39 -15.84
C GLN A 353 3.68 -19.91 -15.85
N GLN A 354 3.36 -20.49 -17.00
CA GLN A 354 3.10 -21.93 -17.17
C GLN A 354 4.37 -22.71 -17.57
N ASN A 355 5.40 -22.01 -18.05
CA ASN A 355 6.74 -22.54 -18.30
C ASN A 355 7.65 -22.25 -17.12
#